data_AF-A0A8B7U4I4-F1
#
_entry.id   AF-A0A8B7U4I4-F1
#
_cell.length_a   1.000
_cell.length_b   1.000
_cell.length_c   1.000
_cell.angle_alpha   90.00
_cell.angle_beta   90.00
_cell.angle_gamma   90.00
#
_symmetry.space_group_name_H-M   'P 1'
#
loop_
_entity.id
_entity.type
_entity.pdbx_description
1 polymer ?
#
loop_
_entity_poly.entity_id
_entity_poly.type
_entity_poly.pdbx_seq_one_letter_code
_entity_poly.pdbx_strand_id
1 'polypeptide(L)'
;MEVRISSPQVSSRNTWAASLRCTPPSLRNQSIGIQQATPEISIAYQVLKVYPRGRQVRITCNASQAPPPVTYSLLASRDMQVDKKVMDTHKPASFNINITLKSSPDLLTYFCQAASSLGVHGPSARLQMYWELWAKPVSQVQVDFTLQDRESGPRAEMSCQASSGSPPISYLLVGKNGRVYMQQRPHHGQPANFQLSGMWGWFQCQAENSVSVQSSAFKLVPPVQLPLVPTSVLAGSLFTIAAITCWMVRTRL
;
A
#
# COMPACT_ATOMS: atom_id res chain seq x y z
N MET A 1 8.50 20.93 -11.80
CA MET A 1 7.36 20.02 -11.59
C MET A 1 6.47 20.67 -10.54
N GLU A 2 5.26 21.07 -10.91
CA GLU A 2 4.26 21.67 -10.01
C GLU A 2 3.29 20.56 -9.61
N VAL A 3 3.21 20.26 -8.32
CA VAL A 3 2.30 19.22 -7.79
C VAL A 3 1.12 19.92 -7.13
N ARG A 4 -0.09 19.63 -7.61
CA ARG A 4 -1.35 20.12 -7.03
C ARG A 4 -2.00 18.99 -6.23
N ILE A 5 -2.31 19.27 -4.97
CA ILE A 5 -2.97 18.31 -4.08
C ILE A 5 -4.35 18.83 -3.74
N SER A 6 -5.39 18.08 -4.14
CA SER A 6 -6.79 18.30 -3.76
C SER A 6 -7.18 17.33 -2.63
N SER A 7 -8.15 17.72 -1.79
CA SER A 7 -8.64 16.88 -0.70
C SER A 7 -9.18 15.52 -1.20
N PRO A 8 -8.96 14.41 -0.48
CA PRO A 8 -9.51 13.10 -0.85
C PRO A 8 -11.04 13.09 -0.71
N GLN A 9 -11.72 12.55 -1.72
CA GLN A 9 -13.16 12.26 -1.68
C GLN A 9 -13.39 11.05 -0.76
N VAL A 10 -14.11 11.25 0.33
CA VAL A 10 -14.63 10.15 1.15
C VAL A 10 -15.73 9.45 0.35
N SER A 11 -15.42 8.27 -0.19
CA SER A 11 -16.40 7.35 -0.75
C SER A 11 -17.18 6.68 0.38
N SER A 12 -18.29 7.28 0.83
CA SER A 12 -19.23 6.60 1.72
C SER A 12 -20.14 5.68 0.91
N ARG A 13 -19.72 4.42 0.78
CA ARG A 13 -20.57 3.33 0.27
C ARG A 13 -21.26 2.67 1.46
N ASN A 14 -22.43 3.18 1.85
CA ASN A 14 -23.24 2.57 2.90
C ASN A 14 -24.58 2.12 2.32
N THR A 15 -24.62 0.86 1.89
CA THR A 15 -25.85 0.08 1.67
C THR A 15 -26.30 -0.50 3.00
N TRP A 16 -27.48 -0.10 3.48
CA TRP A 16 -28.32 -0.92 4.36
C TRP A 16 -29.77 -0.76 3.91
N ALA A 17 -30.35 -1.87 3.46
CA ALA A 17 -31.77 -1.99 3.22
C ALA A 17 -32.47 -2.19 4.57
N ALA A 18 -33.38 -1.29 4.92
CA ALA A 18 -34.40 -1.53 5.94
C ALA A 18 -35.72 -0.97 5.41
N SER A 19 -36.62 -1.88 5.04
CA SER A 19 -37.95 -1.58 4.56
C SER A 19 -38.88 -1.36 5.75
N LEU A 20 -39.38 -0.13 5.93
CA LEU A 20 -40.64 0.13 6.64
C LEU A 20 -41.36 1.31 5.95
N ARG A 21 -42.57 1.04 5.46
CA ARG A 21 -43.48 2.05 4.89
C ARG A 21 -44.29 2.69 6.02
N CYS A 22 -44.43 4.02 5.99
CA CYS A 22 -45.68 4.75 6.27
C CYS A 22 -45.56 6.20 5.78
N THR A 23 -46.68 6.73 5.28
CA THR A 23 -46.89 7.97 4.48
C THR A 23 -46.88 9.29 5.28
N PRO A 24 -46.75 10.47 4.62
CA PRO A 24 -46.19 11.70 5.20
C PRO A 24 -47.25 12.73 5.66
N PRO A 25 -46.90 13.69 6.55
CA PRO A 25 -47.49 15.01 6.54
C PRO A 25 -46.67 15.97 5.67
N SER A 26 -47.37 16.72 4.82
CA SER A 26 -46.85 17.79 3.95
C SER A 26 -46.04 18.82 4.73
N LEU A 27 -44.71 18.75 4.63
CA LEU A 27 -43.80 19.82 5.01
C LEU A 27 -43.17 20.40 3.76
N ARG A 28 -43.44 21.70 3.59
CA ARG A 28 -42.97 22.59 2.54
C ARG A 28 -41.51 22.30 2.19
N ASN A 29 -41.30 21.86 0.95
CA ASN A 29 -40.01 21.50 0.39
C ASN A 29 -39.13 22.75 0.24
N GLN A 30 -38.41 23.12 1.29
CA GLN A 30 -37.20 23.92 1.18
C GLN A 30 -36.03 22.95 1.31
N SER A 31 -35.68 22.32 0.19
CA SER A 31 -34.34 21.77 0.01
C SER A 31 -33.38 22.95 -0.03
N ILE A 32 -32.94 23.40 1.15
CA ILE A 32 -31.65 24.08 1.28
C ILE A 32 -30.66 23.03 0.84
N GLY A 33 -30.27 23.10 -0.44
CA GLY A 33 -29.10 22.38 -0.91
C GLY A 33 -27.96 22.84 -0.03
N ILE A 34 -27.53 21.98 0.89
CA ILE A 34 -26.23 22.12 1.51
C ILE A 34 -25.27 21.93 0.34
N GLN A 35 -24.93 23.04 -0.32
CA GLN A 35 -23.82 23.09 -1.24
C GLN A 35 -22.62 22.67 -0.41
N GLN A 36 -22.21 21.42 -0.59
CA GLN A 36 -21.02 20.87 0.03
C GLN A 36 -19.86 21.51 -0.72
N ALA A 37 -19.54 22.75 -0.31
CA ALA A 37 -18.53 23.59 -0.95
C ALA A 37 -17.17 22.87 -0.85
N THR A 38 -16.72 22.40 -2.01
CA THR A 38 -15.34 22.02 -2.30
C THR A 38 -14.34 23.07 -1.80
N PRO A 39 -13.10 22.67 -1.44
CA PRO A 39 -12.17 23.54 -0.73
C PRO A 39 -11.92 24.84 -1.49
N GLU A 40 -12.32 25.94 -0.88
CA GLU A 40 -12.27 27.30 -1.42
C GLU A 40 -10.84 27.81 -1.64
N ILE A 41 -9.85 27.06 -1.13
CA ILE A 41 -8.42 27.36 -1.20
C ILE A 41 -7.62 26.11 -1.60
N SER A 42 -6.68 26.32 -2.53
CA SER A 42 -5.74 25.30 -3.01
C SER A 42 -4.31 25.63 -2.58
N ILE A 43 -3.50 24.57 -2.42
CA ILE A 43 -2.07 24.65 -2.11
C ILE A 43 -1.28 23.83 -3.13
N ALA A 44 -0.17 24.39 -3.60
CA ALA A 44 0.79 23.74 -4.48
C ALA A 44 2.21 24.08 -4.06
N TYR A 45 3.19 23.31 -4.52
CA TYR A 45 4.59 23.62 -4.29
C TYR A 45 5.48 23.35 -5.50
N GLN A 46 6.63 24.01 -5.48
CA GLN A 46 7.72 23.82 -6.42
C GLN A 46 9.05 23.82 -5.67
N VAL A 47 9.92 22.86 -5.97
CA VAL A 47 11.31 22.88 -5.48
C VAL A 47 12.13 23.87 -6.30
N LEU A 48 12.74 24.85 -5.63
CA LEU A 48 13.59 25.87 -6.26
C LEU A 48 15.06 25.45 -6.24
N LYS A 49 15.57 25.00 -5.08
CA LYS A 49 16.96 24.59 -4.89
C LYS A 49 17.05 23.37 -3.97
N VAL A 50 18.02 22.50 -4.23
CA VAL A 50 18.30 21.30 -3.43
C VAL A 50 19.65 21.46 -2.75
N TYR A 51 19.69 21.21 -1.43
CA TYR A 51 20.89 21.21 -0.59
C TYR A 51 21.07 19.84 0.07
N PRO A 52 22.28 19.46 0.51
CA PRO A 52 22.55 18.13 1.09
C PRO A 52 21.64 17.73 2.27
N ARG A 53 21.15 18.71 3.06
CA ARG A 53 20.24 18.48 4.21
C ARG A 53 18.99 19.37 4.20
N GLY A 54 18.65 19.95 3.06
CA GLY A 54 17.50 20.84 2.97
C GLY A 54 17.10 21.16 1.55
N ARG A 55 15.95 21.77 1.37
CA ARG A 55 15.46 22.23 0.07
C ARG A 55 14.82 23.60 0.24
N GLN A 56 15.08 24.47 -0.72
CA GLN A 56 14.32 25.71 -0.85
C GLN A 56 13.12 25.44 -1.74
N VAL A 57 11.93 25.71 -1.23
CA VAL A 57 10.68 25.47 -1.95
C VAL A 57 9.85 26.75 -2.01
N ARG A 58 9.06 26.87 -3.08
CA ARG A 58 8.00 27.86 -3.21
C ARG A 58 6.68 27.18 -2.98
N ILE A 59 5.98 27.53 -1.91
CA ILE A 59 4.59 27.14 -1.67
C ILE A 59 3.68 28.23 -2.22
N THR A 60 2.65 27.84 -2.97
CA THR A 60 1.67 28.77 -3.53
C THR A 60 0.28 28.43 -3.02
N CYS A 61 -0.40 29.43 -2.46
CA CYS A 61 -1.78 29.36 -1.99
C CYS A 61 -2.67 30.15 -2.95
N ASN A 62 -3.81 29.58 -3.35
CA ASN A 62 -4.75 30.26 -4.22
C ASN A 62 -6.19 30.08 -3.72
N ALA A 63 -6.85 31.20 -3.40
CA ALA A 63 -8.26 31.27 -3.00
C ALA A 63 -9.06 31.93 -4.12
N SER A 64 -9.43 31.13 -5.13
CA SER A 64 -10.04 31.63 -6.37
C SER A 64 -11.39 32.35 -6.18
N GLN A 65 -12.09 32.09 -5.09
CA GLN A 65 -13.42 32.65 -4.79
C GLN A 65 -13.36 33.83 -3.81
N ALA A 66 -12.19 34.09 -3.22
CA ALA A 66 -12.01 35.17 -2.26
C ALA A 66 -11.82 36.52 -2.97
N PRO A 67 -12.67 37.53 -2.71
CA PRO A 67 -12.48 38.87 -3.27
C PRO A 67 -11.26 39.57 -2.64
N PRO A 68 -10.41 40.23 -3.44
CA PRO A 68 -9.33 41.06 -2.92
C PRO A 68 -9.85 42.25 -2.09
N PRO A 69 -9.06 42.72 -1.11
CA PRO A 69 -7.74 42.22 -0.72
C PRO A 69 -7.81 40.90 0.06
N VAL A 70 -7.03 39.90 -0.37
CA VAL A 70 -7.00 38.57 0.27
C VAL A 70 -5.75 38.45 1.13
N THR A 71 -5.95 38.12 2.39
CA THR A 71 -4.87 37.81 3.33
C THR A 71 -4.63 36.31 3.35
N TYR A 72 -3.50 35.86 2.82
CA TYR A 72 -3.06 34.47 2.87
C TYR A 72 -2.13 34.23 4.07
N SER A 73 -2.40 33.19 4.85
CA SER A 73 -1.54 32.69 5.92
C SER A 73 -1.04 31.30 5.56
N LEU A 74 0.27 31.09 5.62
CA LEU A 74 0.89 29.77 5.55
C LEU A 74 1.08 29.25 6.97
N LEU A 75 0.48 28.11 7.28
CA LEU A 75 0.57 27.47 8.58
C LEU A 75 1.35 26.16 8.49
N ALA A 76 2.12 25.85 9.53
CA ALA A 76 2.76 24.57 9.74
C ALA A 76 1.96 23.73 10.77
N SER A 77 2.39 22.50 11.00
CA SER A 77 1.85 21.60 12.04
C SER A 77 1.63 22.31 13.37
N ARG A 78 0.52 21.99 14.06
CA ARG A 78 0.04 22.66 15.28
C ARG A 78 -0.37 24.12 15.09
N ASP A 79 -0.85 24.45 13.89
CA ASP A 79 -1.40 25.77 13.52
C ASP A 79 -0.40 26.92 13.74
N MET A 80 0.90 26.64 13.67
CA MET A 80 1.94 27.67 13.80
C MET A 80 2.02 28.48 12.50
N GLN A 81 1.77 29.79 12.58
CA GLN A 81 1.89 30.67 11.43
C GLN A 81 3.36 30.81 11.01
N VAL A 82 3.67 30.39 9.80
CA VAL A 82 5.01 30.46 9.20
C VAL A 82 5.23 31.83 8.59
N ASP A 83 4.26 32.29 7.79
CA ASP A 83 4.32 33.56 7.09
C ASP A 83 2.91 34.00 6.66
N LYS A 84 2.74 35.29 6.33
CA LYS A 84 1.47 35.89 5.93
C LYS A 84 1.69 36.93 4.84
N LYS A 85 0.81 36.95 3.84
CA LYS A 85 0.86 37.90 2.71
C LYS A 85 -0.52 38.42 2.35
N VAL A 86 -0.61 39.72 2.08
CA VAL A 86 -1.82 40.36 1.57
C VAL A 86 -1.66 40.55 0.06
N MET A 87 -2.71 40.21 -0.68
CA MET A 87 -2.78 40.35 -2.14
C MET A 87 -3.97 41.22 -2.50
N ASP A 88 -3.72 42.40 -3.07
CA ASP A 88 -4.76 43.32 -3.55
C ASP A 88 -5.36 42.90 -4.89
N THR A 89 -4.90 41.77 -5.44
CA THR A 89 -5.35 41.21 -6.72
C THR A 89 -5.75 39.75 -6.53
N HIS A 90 -6.46 39.17 -7.50
CA HIS A 90 -6.79 37.73 -7.51
C HIS A 90 -5.56 36.82 -7.74
N LYS A 91 -4.34 37.34 -7.73
CA LYS A 91 -3.14 36.53 -7.89
C LYS A 91 -2.91 35.64 -6.66
N PRO A 92 -2.44 34.40 -6.84
CA PRO A 92 -2.03 33.53 -5.74
C PRO A 92 -0.90 34.14 -4.91
N ALA A 93 -0.86 33.83 -3.61
CA ALA A 93 0.26 34.16 -2.75
C ALA A 93 1.34 33.08 -2.82
N SER A 94 2.60 33.47 -3.05
CA SER A 94 3.74 32.56 -3.02
C SER A 94 4.67 32.85 -1.84
N PHE A 95 5.06 31.79 -1.13
CA PHE A 95 5.93 31.78 0.04
C PHE A 95 7.20 30.98 -0.29
N ASN A 96 8.38 31.59 -0.13
CA ASN A 96 9.64 30.90 -0.32
C ASN A 96 10.17 30.49 1.05
N ILE A 97 10.24 29.18 1.32
CA ILE A 97 10.69 28.65 2.61
C ILE A 97 11.84 27.64 2.42
N ASN A 98 12.69 27.56 3.43
CA ASN A 98 13.76 26.56 3.49
C ASN A 98 13.31 25.42 4.40
N ILE A 99 13.17 24.22 3.83
CA ILE A 99 12.77 23.02 4.57
C ILE A 99 14.02 22.18 4.82
N THR A 100 14.30 21.88 6.08
CA THR A 100 15.46 21.07 6.47
C THR A 100 15.03 19.70 6.96
N LEU A 101 15.87 18.69 6.75
CA LEU A 101 15.66 17.32 7.21
C LEU A 101 15.89 17.17 8.73
N LYS A 102 15.51 18.17 9.52
CA LYS A 102 15.92 18.32 10.93
C LYS A 102 14.80 18.00 11.94
N SER A 103 13.65 17.50 11.49
CA SER A 103 12.48 17.30 12.35
C SER A 103 11.66 16.06 11.99
N SER A 104 10.90 15.55 12.97
CA SER A 104 9.91 14.48 12.82
C SER A 104 9.03 14.72 11.58
N PRO A 105 8.60 13.67 10.84
CA PRO A 105 7.68 13.80 9.71
C PRO A 105 6.44 14.67 10.03
N ASP A 106 5.99 14.62 11.28
CA ASP A 106 4.82 15.35 11.77
C ASP A 106 5.01 16.87 11.81
N LEU A 107 6.24 17.38 11.77
CA LEU A 107 6.55 18.81 11.85
C LEU A 107 6.65 19.48 10.47
N LEU A 108 6.63 18.70 9.38
CA LEU A 108 6.78 19.18 8.01
C LEU A 108 5.46 19.14 7.22
N THR A 109 4.34 19.37 7.91
CA THR A 109 3.03 19.50 7.25
C THR A 109 2.63 20.97 7.16
N TYR A 110 2.34 21.43 5.96
CA TYR A 110 1.94 22.82 5.70
C TYR A 110 0.53 22.89 5.11
N PHE A 111 -0.20 23.95 5.41
CA PHE A 111 -1.50 24.24 4.80
C PHE A 111 -1.73 25.75 4.77
N CYS A 112 -2.64 26.19 3.89
CA CYS A 112 -2.99 27.57 3.72
C CYS A 112 -4.35 27.86 4.37
N GLN A 113 -4.48 29.09 4.86
CA GLN A 113 -5.74 29.74 5.18
C GLN A 113 -5.77 31.08 4.47
N ALA A 114 -6.94 31.54 4.04
CA ALA A 114 -7.12 32.87 3.50
C ALA A 114 -8.24 33.61 4.22
N ALA A 115 -8.20 34.94 4.23
CA ALA A 115 -9.26 35.79 4.74
C ALA A 115 -9.52 36.94 3.77
N SER A 116 -10.80 37.23 3.55
CA SER A 116 -11.30 38.32 2.71
C SER A 116 -12.50 39.01 3.36
N SER A 117 -13.13 39.95 2.65
CA SER A 117 -14.38 40.56 3.09
C SER A 117 -15.55 39.57 3.20
N LEU A 118 -15.47 38.40 2.54
CA LEU A 118 -16.48 37.33 2.66
C LEU A 118 -16.25 36.42 3.88
N GLY A 119 -15.14 36.62 4.60
CA GLY A 119 -14.78 35.84 5.77
C GLY A 119 -13.51 35.01 5.55
N VAL A 120 -13.44 33.89 6.26
CA VAL A 120 -12.26 33.03 6.31
C VAL A 120 -12.47 31.82 5.39
N HIS A 121 -11.46 31.53 4.58
CA HIS A 121 -11.44 30.45 3.60
C HIS A 121 -10.38 29.41 3.97
N GLY A 122 -10.76 28.12 3.95
CA GLY A 122 -9.88 27.00 4.26
C GLY A 122 -10.26 26.22 5.53
N PRO A 123 -9.36 25.33 6.01
CA PRO A 123 -7.97 25.13 5.57
C PRO A 123 -7.85 24.46 4.19
N SER A 124 -6.71 24.67 3.51
CA SER A 124 -6.38 23.90 2.31
C SER A 124 -6.11 22.43 2.62
N ALA A 125 -5.89 21.62 1.58
CA ALA A 125 -5.25 20.33 1.73
C ALA A 125 -3.90 20.47 2.49
N ARG A 126 -3.49 19.41 3.18
CA ARG A 126 -2.25 19.36 3.95
C ARG A 126 -1.11 18.84 3.09
N LEU A 127 -0.04 19.61 3.00
CA LEU A 127 1.16 19.31 2.23
C LEU A 127 2.23 18.70 3.14
N GLN A 128 2.38 17.38 3.07
CA GLN A 128 3.33 16.61 3.88
C GLN A 128 4.73 16.62 3.24
N MET A 129 5.45 17.72 3.42
CA MET A 129 6.73 18.00 2.74
C MET A 129 7.79 16.93 2.96
N TYR A 130 7.75 16.20 4.08
CA TYR A 130 8.67 15.09 4.31
C TYR A 130 8.58 14.02 3.20
N TRP A 131 7.37 13.59 2.85
CA TRP A 131 7.13 12.64 1.75
C TRP A 131 7.32 13.29 0.38
N GLU A 132 6.79 14.48 0.18
CA GLU A 132 6.86 15.14 -1.12
C GLU A 132 8.30 15.46 -1.58
N LEU A 133 9.19 15.67 -0.62
CA LEU A 133 10.56 16.03 -0.92
C LEU A 133 11.48 14.82 -0.78
N TRP A 134 11.41 14.06 0.32
CA TRP A 134 12.39 13.02 0.61
C TRP A 134 11.89 11.59 0.36
N ALA A 135 10.74 11.41 -0.32
CA ALA A 135 10.37 10.09 -0.81
C ALA A 135 11.43 9.58 -1.81
N LYS A 136 12.19 8.58 -1.39
CA LYS A 136 13.13 7.85 -2.24
C LYS A 136 12.36 6.77 -2.99
N PRO A 137 12.59 6.59 -4.30
CA PRO A 137 12.03 5.46 -5.01
C PRO A 137 12.47 4.17 -4.32
N VAL A 138 11.59 3.18 -4.36
CA VAL A 138 11.92 1.82 -3.99
C VAL A 138 13.05 1.34 -4.89
N SER A 139 14.10 0.84 -4.28
CA SER A 139 15.23 0.23 -4.97
C SER A 139 15.02 -1.28 -5.15
N GLN A 140 16.07 -2.03 -5.48
CA GLN A 140 15.98 -3.47 -5.71
C GLN A 140 15.28 -4.20 -4.55
N VAL A 141 14.36 -5.11 -4.90
CA VAL A 141 13.66 -5.99 -3.96
C VAL A 141 14.48 -7.26 -3.80
N GLN A 142 15.03 -7.45 -2.61
CA GLN A 142 15.66 -8.69 -2.19
C GLN A 142 14.58 -9.67 -1.77
N VAL A 143 14.72 -10.92 -2.20
CA VAL A 143 13.75 -11.98 -1.92
C VAL A 143 14.48 -13.21 -1.46
N ASP A 144 14.13 -13.65 -0.26
CA ASP A 144 14.54 -14.94 0.29
C ASP A 144 13.35 -15.90 0.18
N PHE A 145 13.60 -17.06 -0.43
CA PHE A 145 12.59 -18.09 -0.62
C PHE A 145 13.03 -19.35 0.09
N THR A 146 12.19 -19.84 0.99
CA THR A 146 12.44 -21.08 1.73
C THR A 146 11.36 -22.10 1.43
N LEU A 147 11.81 -23.33 1.17
CA LEU A 147 10.97 -24.52 1.07
C LEU A 147 11.34 -25.43 2.22
N GLN A 148 10.39 -25.70 3.10
CA GLN A 148 10.55 -26.64 4.19
C GLN A 148 9.62 -27.82 3.95
N ASP A 149 10.21 -29.01 3.83
CA ASP A 149 9.44 -30.25 3.91
C ASP A 149 9.23 -30.59 5.39
N ARG A 150 7.98 -30.71 5.81
CA ARG A 150 7.61 -31.03 7.19
C ARG A 150 6.61 -32.19 7.15
N GLU A 151 6.51 -32.90 8.27
CA GLU A 151 5.52 -33.96 8.46
C GLU A 151 4.07 -33.50 8.20
N SER A 152 3.80 -32.20 8.38
CA SER A 152 2.52 -31.54 8.07
C SER A 152 2.32 -31.18 6.58
N GLY A 153 3.24 -31.58 5.70
CA GLY A 153 3.32 -31.19 4.29
C GLY A 153 4.29 -30.03 4.01
N PRO A 154 4.64 -29.79 2.72
CA PRO A 154 5.60 -28.76 2.33
C PRO A 154 5.06 -27.36 2.63
N ARG A 155 5.89 -26.54 3.27
CA ARG A 155 5.64 -25.11 3.47
C ARG A 155 6.63 -24.30 2.66
N ALA A 156 6.11 -23.39 1.86
CA ALA A 156 6.89 -22.39 1.16
C ALA A 156 6.69 -21.03 1.83
N GLU A 157 7.76 -20.29 2.05
CA GLU A 157 7.72 -18.92 2.54
C GLU A 157 8.59 -18.02 1.65
N MET A 158 8.06 -16.84 1.33
CA MET A 158 8.76 -15.80 0.59
C MET A 158 8.89 -14.56 1.47
N SER A 159 10.11 -14.24 1.87
CA SER A 159 10.46 -12.99 2.56
C SER A 159 10.94 -11.97 1.54
N CYS A 160 10.38 -10.76 1.60
CA CYS A 160 10.74 -9.67 0.70
C CYS A 160 11.20 -8.44 1.47
N GLN A 161 12.26 -7.81 0.99
CA GLN A 161 12.74 -6.57 1.55
C GLN A 161 13.31 -5.68 0.45
N ALA A 162 12.84 -4.44 0.37
CA ALA A 162 13.49 -3.42 -0.45
C ALA A 162 14.78 -2.96 0.24
N SER A 163 15.90 -2.92 -0.50
CA SER A 163 17.19 -2.48 0.05
C SER A 163 17.18 -1.01 0.52
N SER A 164 16.33 -0.20 -0.11
CA SER A 164 16.06 1.19 0.24
C SER A 164 14.76 1.66 -0.39
N GLY A 165 14.18 2.71 0.18
CA GLY A 165 12.93 3.33 -0.25
C GLY A 165 12.32 4.07 0.94
N SER A 166 11.57 5.13 0.67
CA SER A 166 10.85 5.83 1.75
C SER A 166 9.53 5.10 2.06
N PRO A 167 9.15 4.99 3.34
CA PRO A 167 7.88 4.39 3.71
C PRO A 167 6.69 5.31 3.35
N PRO A 168 5.44 4.84 3.49
CA PRO A 168 5.07 3.43 3.66
C PRO A 168 5.38 2.64 2.39
N ILE A 169 6.08 1.52 2.53
CA ILE A 169 6.32 0.57 1.43
C ILE A 169 5.29 -0.55 1.56
N SER A 170 4.54 -0.80 0.49
CA SER A 170 3.63 -1.94 0.38
C SER A 170 4.34 -3.05 -0.37
N TYR A 171 4.30 -4.27 0.16
CA TYR A 171 4.77 -5.46 -0.52
C TYR A 171 3.57 -6.28 -0.99
N LEU A 172 3.61 -6.75 -2.23
CA LEU A 172 2.57 -7.52 -2.88
C LEU A 172 3.18 -8.80 -3.43
N LEU A 173 2.51 -9.92 -3.17
CA LEU A 173 2.81 -11.19 -3.83
C LEU A 173 2.01 -11.26 -5.13
N VAL A 174 2.69 -11.17 -6.27
CA VAL A 174 2.06 -11.10 -7.60
C VAL A 174 2.38 -12.37 -8.38
N GLY A 175 1.35 -13.07 -8.86
CA GLY A 175 1.54 -14.22 -9.74
C GLY A 175 1.87 -13.81 -11.17
N LYS A 176 2.40 -14.73 -11.97
CA LYS A 176 2.72 -14.50 -13.39
C LYS A 176 1.53 -14.01 -14.24
N ASN A 177 0.30 -14.29 -13.80
CA ASN A 177 -0.93 -13.78 -14.38
C ASN A 177 -1.27 -12.32 -13.99
N GLY A 178 -0.38 -11.63 -13.27
CA GLY A 178 -0.58 -10.26 -12.79
C GLY A 178 -1.52 -10.13 -11.60
N ARG A 179 -2.11 -11.23 -11.09
CA ARG A 179 -3.00 -11.18 -9.93
C ARG A 179 -2.18 -10.99 -8.65
N VAL A 180 -2.65 -10.09 -7.80
CA VAL A 180 -2.17 -9.93 -6.42
C VAL A 180 -2.85 -10.99 -5.56
N TYR A 181 -2.05 -11.81 -4.88
CA TYR A 181 -2.54 -12.87 -3.99
C TYR A 181 -2.49 -12.43 -2.52
N MET A 182 -1.46 -11.69 -2.15
CA MET A 182 -1.26 -11.20 -0.78
C MET A 182 -0.64 -9.81 -0.81
N GLN A 183 -0.89 -9.06 0.25
CA GLN A 183 -0.29 -7.74 0.47
C GLN A 183 0.06 -7.56 1.94
N GLN A 184 1.22 -6.98 2.22
CA GLN A 184 1.66 -6.61 3.56
C GLN A 184 2.27 -5.21 3.57
N ARG A 185 2.14 -4.51 4.69
CA ARG A 185 2.76 -3.21 4.98
C ARG A 185 3.46 -3.28 6.33
N PRO A 186 4.65 -3.91 6.41
CA PRO A 186 5.41 -3.99 7.64
C PRO A 186 5.96 -2.61 8.04
N HIS A 187 6.47 -2.50 9.28
CA HIS A 187 7.16 -1.28 9.71
C HIS A 187 8.41 -1.04 8.87
N HIS A 188 8.87 0.21 8.82
CA HIS A 188 10.02 0.58 7.99
C HIS A 188 11.26 -0.23 8.36
N GLY A 189 11.95 -0.76 7.35
CA GLY A 189 13.11 -1.62 7.52
C GLY A 189 12.80 -3.10 7.80
N GLN A 190 11.55 -3.47 8.09
CA GLN A 190 11.19 -4.88 8.26
C GLN A 190 10.81 -5.54 6.93
N PRO A 191 11.16 -6.83 6.73
CA PRO A 191 10.72 -7.60 5.57
C PRO A 191 9.23 -7.93 5.65
N ALA A 192 8.61 -8.19 4.48
CA ALA A 192 7.29 -8.79 4.36
C ALA A 192 7.44 -10.30 4.15
N ASN A 193 6.80 -11.10 5.01
CA ASN A 193 6.91 -12.57 4.98
C ASN A 193 5.58 -13.17 4.52
N PHE A 194 5.55 -13.71 3.30
CA PHE A 194 4.39 -14.36 2.71
C PHE A 194 4.45 -15.87 2.88
N GLN A 195 3.45 -16.44 3.55
CA GLN A 195 3.28 -17.89 3.66
C GLN A 195 2.52 -18.41 2.45
N LEU A 196 3.14 -19.31 1.68
CA LEU A 196 2.65 -19.78 0.38
C LEU A 196 2.03 -21.19 0.45
N SER A 197 1.54 -21.59 1.63
CA SER A 197 0.94 -22.91 1.86
C SER A 197 -0.22 -23.17 0.89
N GLY A 198 -0.15 -24.28 0.13
CA GLY A 198 -1.17 -24.65 -0.85
C GLY A 198 -1.15 -23.84 -2.14
N MET A 199 -0.13 -23.01 -2.37
CA MET A 199 0.08 -22.27 -3.61
C MET A 199 1.14 -22.93 -4.47
N TRP A 200 1.04 -22.71 -5.78
CA TRP A 200 1.91 -23.29 -6.79
C TRP A 200 1.96 -22.37 -8.01
N GLY A 201 3.07 -22.42 -8.74
CA GLY A 201 3.32 -21.58 -9.91
C GLY A 201 4.34 -20.47 -9.66
N TRP A 202 4.38 -19.49 -10.57
CA TRP A 202 5.40 -18.45 -10.57
C TRP A 202 4.89 -17.18 -9.87
N PHE A 203 5.63 -16.75 -8.85
CA PHE A 203 5.31 -15.56 -8.05
C PHE A 203 6.51 -14.63 -7.98
N GLN A 204 6.25 -13.33 -7.98
CA GLN A 204 7.25 -12.30 -7.71
C GLN A 204 6.78 -11.44 -6.55
N CYS A 205 7.73 -10.78 -5.92
CA CYS A 205 7.44 -9.80 -4.90
C CYS A 205 7.54 -8.40 -5.48
N GLN A 206 6.46 -7.65 -5.41
CA GLN A 206 6.40 -6.26 -5.82
C GLN A 206 6.45 -5.38 -4.58
N ALA A 207 7.35 -4.40 -4.54
CA ALA A 207 7.44 -3.39 -3.51
C ALA A 207 7.11 -2.03 -4.12
N GLU A 208 6.18 -1.28 -3.50
CA GLU A 208 5.70 -0.01 -4.02
C GLU A 208 5.59 1.06 -2.92
N ASN A 209 5.86 2.30 -3.30
CA ASN A 209 5.52 3.49 -2.53
C ASN A 209 4.89 4.54 -3.45
N SER A 210 4.69 5.76 -2.95
CA SER A 210 4.04 6.85 -3.73
C SER A 210 4.83 7.32 -4.95
N VAL A 211 6.08 6.89 -5.12
CA VAL A 211 6.99 7.37 -6.17
C VAL A 211 7.29 6.30 -7.21
N SER A 212 7.42 5.05 -6.79
CA SER A 212 7.83 3.98 -7.70
C SER A 212 7.33 2.61 -7.28
N VAL A 213 7.35 1.71 -8.26
CA VAL A 213 7.10 0.29 -8.09
C VAL A 213 8.35 -0.47 -8.53
N GLN A 214 8.77 -1.46 -7.75
CA GLN A 214 9.83 -2.39 -8.10
C GLN A 214 9.35 -3.82 -7.91
N SER A 215 9.84 -4.74 -8.75
CA SER A 215 9.51 -6.16 -8.66
C SER A 215 10.77 -7.00 -8.61
N SER A 216 10.75 -8.07 -7.82
CA SER A 216 11.76 -9.11 -7.89
C SER A 216 11.61 -9.94 -9.18
N ALA A 217 12.60 -10.77 -9.48
CA ALA A 217 12.39 -11.85 -10.44
C ALA A 217 11.31 -12.82 -9.94
N PHE A 218 10.62 -13.47 -10.87
CA PHE A 218 9.70 -14.56 -10.55
C PHE A 218 10.44 -15.76 -9.94
N LYS A 219 9.84 -16.36 -8.92
CA LYS A 219 10.26 -17.60 -8.27
C LYS A 219 9.16 -18.64 -8.46
N LEU A 220 9.56 -19.87 -8.79
CA LEU A 220 8.67 -21.00 -8.91
C LEU A 220 8.39 -21.61 -7.54
N VAL A 221 7.11 -21.71 -7.19
CA VAL A 221 6.64 -22.53 -6.08
C VAL A 221 6.17 -23.87 -6.68
N PRO A 222 6.85 -24.99 -6.37
CA PRO A 222 6.51 -26.28 -6.95
C PRO A 222 5.14 -26.79 -6.43
N PRO A 223 4.45 -27.65 -7.20
CA PRO A 223 3.30 -28.40 -6.69
C PRO A 223 3.71 -29.26 -5.50
N VAL A 224 2.82 -29.38 -4.50
CA VAL A 224 2.95 -30.44 -3.49
C VAL A 224 2.56 -31.76 -4.15
N GLN A 225 3.54 -32.56 -4.58
CA GLN A 225 3.28 -33.96 -4.93
C GLN A 225 3.18 -34.77 -3.63
N LEU A 226 1.99 -35.29 -3.32
CA LEU A 226 1.86 -36.38 -2.35
C LEU A 226 2.70 -37.56 -2.87
N PRO A 227 3.56 -38.20 -2.04
CA PRO A 227 4.21 -39.43 -2.47
C PRO A 227 3.12 -40.44 -2.81
N LEU A 228 3.11 -40.93 -4.05
CA LEU A 228 2.37 -42.14 -4.38
C LEU A 228 2.94 -43.24 -3.49
N VAL A 229 2.14 -43.70 -2.53
CA VAL A 229 2.45 -44.89 -1.75
C VAL A 229 2.77 -46.01 -2.75
N PRO A 230 3.94 -46.66 -2.68
CA PRO A 230 4.19 -47.81 -3.52
C PRO A 230 3.20 -48.89 -3.10
N THR A 231 2.23 -49.19 -3.97
CA THR A 231 1.47 -50.43 -3.89
C THR A 231 2.47 -51.57 -3.97
N SER A 232 2.83 -52.11 -2.82
CA SER A 232 3.58 -53.35 -2.68
C SER A 232 2.72 -54.47 -3.28
N VAL A 233 2.98 -54.78 -4.55
CA VAL A 233 2.50 -56.01 -5.16
C VAL A 233 3.26 -57.14 -4.47
N LEU A 234 2.65 -57.73 -3.44
CA LEU A 234 3.09 -59.02 -2.90
C LEU A 234 2.84 -60.06 -3.99
N ALA A 235 3.83 -60.24 -4.87
CA ALA A 235 3.93 -61.41 -5.72
C ALA A 235 4.24 -62.62 -4.82
N GLY A 236 3.19 -63.24 -4.27
CA GLY A 236 3.30 -64.49 -3.53
C GLY A 236 3.80 -65.60 -4.45
N SER A 237 5.05 -65.99 -4.27
CA SER A 237 5.65 -67.18 -4.87
C SER A 237 5.02 -68.44 -4.28
N LEU A 238 4.29 -69.21 -5.10
CA LEU A 238 3.87 -70.58 -4.76
C LEU A 238 5.06 -71.52 -4.95
N PHE A 239 5.77 -71.84 -3.87
CA PHE A 239 6.67 -72.99 -3.84
C PHE A 239 5.86 -74.24 -3.48
N THR A 240 5.58 -75.09 -4.46
CA THR A 240 5.10 -76.47 -4.23
C THR A 240 6.25 -77.33 -3.72
N ILE A 241 6.16 -77.78 -2.47
CA ILE A 241 7.04 -78.80 -1.89
C ILE A 241 6.44 -80.17 -2.23
N ALA A 242 7.07 -80.92 -3.14
CA ALA A 242 6.80 -82.34 -3.30
C ALA A 242 7.76 -83.13 -2.39
N ALA A 243 7.26 -83.60 -1.25
CA ALA A 243 7.94 -84.58 -0.42
C ALA A 243 7.50 -85.99 -0.87
N ILE A 244 8.41 -86.73 -1.52
CA ILE A 244 8.26 -88.18 -1.72
C ILE A 244 9.37 -88.84 -0.91
N THR A 245 9.01 -89.50 0.19
CA THR A 245 9.88 -90.42 0.91
C THR A 245 9.30 -91.83 0.88
N CYS A 246 10.06 -92.69 0.20
CA CYS A 246 10.24 -94.14 0.33
C CYS A 246 9.22 -94.99 1.09
N TRP A 247 8.79 -96.09 0.45
CA TRP A 247 8.88 -97.40 1.11
C TRP A 247 9.40 -98.50 0.19
N MET A 248 10.35 -99.24 0.76
CA MET A 248 11.05 -100.37 0.17
C MET A 248 10.16 -101.60 0.16
N VAL A 249 10.04 -102.26 -0.99
CA VAL A 249 9.63 -103.66 -1.05
C VAL A 249 10.89 -104.50 -0.85
N ARG A 250 10.94 -105.21 0.27
CA ARG A 250 11.88 -106.32 0.47
C ARG A 250 11.20 -107.40 1.31
N THR A 251 10.74 -108.46 0.67
CA THR A 251 10.64 -109.79 1.27
C THR A 251 10.68 -110.85 0.18
N ARG A 252 11.36 -111.94 0.52
CA ARG A 252 11.93 -113.00 -0.34
C ARG A 252 10.90 -114.08 -0.68
N LEU A 253 11.17 -114.82 -1.76
CA LEU A 253 11.33 -116.28 -1.79
C LEU A 253 12.11 -116.67 -3.04
#